data_AF-A0A846GB59-F1
#
_entry.id   AF-A0A846GB59-F1
#
_cell.length_a   1.000
_cell.length_b   1.000
_cell.length_c   1.000
_cell.angle_alpha   90.00
_cell.angle_beta   90.00
_cell.angle_gamma   90.00
#
_symmetry.space_group_name_H-M   'P 1'
#
loop_
_entity.id
_entity.type
_entity.pdbx_description
1 polymer ?
#
loop_
_entity_poly.entity_id
_entity_poly.type
_entity_poly.pdbx_seq_one_letter_code
_entity_poly.pdbx_strand_id
1 'polypeptide(L)'
;MPNYNEVVSQIHSLTKAEQLRLLEELKAIVENSIEVETEAELISPAEIAARETAWQDYLGGRDRGKSLQELELELFGRELFQF
;
A
#
# COMPACT_ATOMS: atom_id res chain seq x y z
N MET A 1 -1.82 -6.09 -17.63
CA MET A 1 -2.64 -5.53 -16.55
C MET A 1 -2.91 -4.08 -16.88
N PRO A 2 -4.15 -3.59 -16.81
CA PRO A 2 -4.44 -2.19 -17.05
C PRO A 2 -3.72 -1.33 -16.00
N ASN A 3 -3.13 -0.21 -16.42
CA ASN A 3 -2.48 0.72 -15.51
C ASN A 3 -3.51 1.65 -14.85
N TYR A 4 -3.12 2.33 -13.76
CA TYR A 4 -4.01 3.21 -13.00
C TYR A 4 -4.74 4.23 -13.89
N ASN A 5 -4.03 4.84 -14.84
CA ASN A 5 -4.60 5.86 -15.72
C ASN A 5 -5.65 5.27 -16.66
N GLU A 6 -5.42 4.08 -17.19
CA GLU A 6 -6.37 3.37 -18.06
C GLU A 6 -7.67 3.04 -17.31
N VAL A 7 -7.59 2.65 -16.04
CA VAL A 7 -8.76 2.37 -15.20
C VAL A 7 -9.54 3.67 -14.92
N VAL A 8 -8.85 4.75 -14.55
CA VAL A 8 -9.50 6.06 -14.29
C VAL A 8 -10.19 6.60 -15.54
N SER A 9 -9.55 6.50 -16.71
CA SER A 9 -10.18 6.90 -17.98
C SER A 9 -11.43 6.09 -18.29
N GLN A 10 -11.44 4.78 -18.00
CA GLN A 10 -12.61 3.94 -18.18
C GLN A 10 -13.75 4.35 -17.23
N ILE A 11 -13.45 4.64 -15.96
CA ILE A 11 -14.46 5.10 -14.99
C ILE A 11 -15.07 6.45 -15.41
N HIS A 12 -14.25 7.38 -15.92
CA HIS A 12 -14.74 8.66 -16.42
C HIS A 12 -15.63 8.55 -17.66
N SER A 13 -15.52 7.46 -18.43
CA SER A 13 -16.40 7.21 -19.58
C SER A 13 -17.79 6.72 -19.19
N LEU A 14 -17.99 6.30 -17.93
CA LEU A 14 -19.27 5.84 -17.40
C LEU A 14 -20.20 7.02 -17.09
N THR A 15 -21.51 6.78 -17.20
CA THR A 15 -22.53 7.70 -16.70
C THR A 15 -22.50 7.80 -15.18
N LYS A 16 -23.07 8.88 -14.62
CA LYS A 16 -23.14 9.06 -13.16
C LYS A 16 -23.85 7.91 -12.44
N ALA A 17 -24.86 7.31 -13.08
CA ALA A 17 -25.60 6.18 -12.52
C ALA A 17 -24.72 4.92 -12.47
N GLU A 18 -23.94 4.67 -13.51
CA GLU A 18 -22.99 3.55 -13.58
C GLU A 18 -21.82 3.74 -12.61
N GLN A 19 -21.31 4.97 -12.45
CA GLN A 19 -20.29 5.29 -11.46
C GLN A 19 -20.79 5.04 -10.03
N LEU A 20 -22.03 5.43 -9.73
CA LEU A 20 -22.64 5.20 -8.42
C LEU A 20 -22.82 3.70 -8.14
N ARG A 21 -23.30 2.95 -9.13
CA ARG A 21 -23.43 1.49 -9.02
C ARG A 21 -22.08 0.80 -8.83
N LEU A 22 -21.06 1.21 -9.59
CA LEU A 22 -19.70 0.69 -9.45
C LEU A 22 -19.15 0.98 -8.04
N LEU A 23 -19.41 2.17 -7.50
CA LEU A 23 -19.01 2.53 -6.14
C LEU A 23 -19.69 1.64 -5.09
N GLU A 24 -20.99 1.36 -5.24
CA GLU A 24 -21.73 0.45 -4.36
C GLU A 24 -21.19 -0.99 -4.42
N GLU A 25 -20.89 -1.49 -5.62
CA GLU A 25 -20.30 -2.81 -5.83
C GLU A 25 -18.88 -2.90 -5.22
N LEU A 26 -18.04 -1.88 -5.42
CA LEU A 26 -16.71 -1.80 -4.81
C LEU A 26 -16.77 -1.71 -3.29
N LYS A 27 -17.71 -0.93 -2.76
CA LYS A 27 -17.93 -0.81 -1.32
C LYS A 27 -18.34 -2.17 -0.73
N ALA A 28 -19.24 -2.90 -1.38
CA ALA A 28 -19.61 -4.24 -0.96
C ALA A 28 -18.43 -5.22 -1.01
N ILE A 29 -17.51 -5.07 -1.97
CA ILE A 29 -16.28 -5.88 -2.02
C ILE A 29 -15.35 -5.53 -0.86
N VAL A 30 -15.16 -4.25 -0.53
CA VAL A 30 -14.32 -3.82 0.60
C VAL A 30 -14.93 -4.23 1.94
N GLU A 31 -16.24 -4.06 2.11
CA GLU A 31 -16.95 -4.46 3.34
C GLU A 31 -17.01 -6.00 3.51
N ASN A 32 -17.06 -6.75 2.40
CA ASN A 32 -16.94 -8.21 2.40
C ASN A 32 -15.51 -8.70 2.15
N SER A 33 -14.51 -7.82 2.11
CA SER A 33 -13.10 -8.22 2.08
C SER A 33 -12.75 -8.68 3.48
N ILE A 34 -13.23 -9.90 3.75
CA ILE A 34 -12.63 -10.97 4.52
C ILE A 34 -12.07 -10.43 5.83
N GLU A 35 -12.78 -10.71 6.93
CA GLU A 35 -12.10 -11.15 8.14
C GLU A 35 -11.12 -12.23 7.67
N VAL A 36 -9.90 -11.80 7.33
CA VAL A 36 -8.80 -12.71 7.11
C VAL A 36 -8.76 -13.36 8.46
N GLU A 37 -9.02 -14.67 8.51
CA GLU A 37 -8.36 -15.51 9.51
C GLU A 37 -6.88 -15.17 9.33
N THR A 38 -6.46 -14.08 9.97
CA THR A 38 -5.11 -13.94 10.40
C THR A 38 -5.06 -15.12 11.37
N GLU A 39 -4.62 -16.28 10.88
CA GLU A 39 -3.61 -17.01 11.64
C GLU A 39 -2.74 -15.89 12.19
N ALA A 40 -2.95 -15.57 13.48
CA ALA A 40 -2.30 -14.43 14.09
C ALA A 40 -0.85 -14.61 13.70
N GLU A 41 -0.32 -13.72 12.85
CA GLU A 41 0.99 -13.92 12.27
C GLU A 41 1.89 -13.91 13.50
N LEU A 42 2.32 -15.09 13.94
CA LEU A 42 2.94 -15.26 15.25
C LEU A 42 4.35 -14.75 15.07
N ILE A 43 4.50 -13.43 15.20
CA ILE A 43 5.79 -12.76 15.12
C ILE A 43 6.64 -13.38 16.24
N SER A 44 7.72 -14.05 15.85
CA SER A 44 8.58 -14.71 16.81
C SER A 44 9.20 -13.68 17.77
N PRO A 45 9.56 -14.05 19.01
CA PRO A 45 10.28 -13.14 19.91
C PRO A 45 11.58 -12.58 19.30
N ALA A 46 12.22 -13.35 18.42
CA ALA A 46 13.40 -12.91 17.69
C ALA A 46 13.08 -11.80 16.68
N GLU A 47 11.99 -11.91 15.94
CA GLU A 47 11.53 -10.86 15.03
C GLU A 47 11.09 -9.59 15.77
N ILE A 48 10.45 -9.74 16.94
CA ILE A 48 10.11 -8.58 17.79
C ILE A 48 11.39 -7.87 18.25
N ALA A 49 12.39 -8.61 18.72
CA ALA A 49 13.66 -8.04 19.16
C ALA A 49 14.42 -7.37 18.00
N ALA A 50 14.40 -7.96 16.81
CA ALA A 50 15.01 -7.38 15.62
C ALA A 50 14.32 -6.07 15.20
N ARG A 51 12.99 -6.03 15.24
CA ARG A 51 12.19 -4.84 14.95
C ARG A 51 12.46 -3.72 15.97
N GLU A 52 12.51 -4.04 17.25
CA GLU A 52 12.83 -3.07 18.30
C GLU A 52 14.24 -2.50 18.10
N THR A 53 15.22 -3.35 17.76
CA THR A 53 16.59 -2.90 17.48
C THR A 53 16.64 -1.92 16.31
N ALA A 54 16.00 -2.26 15.19
CA ALA A 54 15.92 -1.40 14.01
C ALA A 54 15.26 -0.05 14.35
N TRP A 55 14.20 -0.07 15.17
CA TRP A 55 13.53 1.14 15.62
C TRP A 55 14.42 2.03 16.49
N GLN A 56 15.15 1.45 17.44
CA GLN A 56 16.11 2.17 18.28
C GLN A 56 17.29 2.73 17.49
N ASP A 57 17.70 2.05 16.41
CA ASP A 57 18.74 2.54 15.50
C ASP A 57 18.27 3.72 14.66
N TYR A 58 17.02 3.70 14.18
CA TYR A 58 16.40 4.83 13.50
C TYR A 58 16.27 6.04 14.43
N LEU A 59 15.70 5.85 15.63
CA LEU A 59 15.57 6.92 16.63
C LEU A 59 16.93 7.46 17.08
N GLY A 60 17.94 6.60 17.16
CA GLY A 60 19.31 6.97 17.49
C GLY A 60 20.09 7.63 16.35
N GLY A 61 19.50 7.79 15.17
CA GLY A 61 20.15 8.34 13.97
C GLY A 61 21.28 7.46 13.42
N ARG A 62 21.37 6.20 13.87
CA ARG A 62 22.31 5.19 13.36
C ARG A 62 21.79 4.58 12.06
N ASP A 63 20.47 4.49 11.94
CA ASP A 63 19.77 4.23 10.68
C ASP A 63 19.18 5.54 10.16
N ARG A 64 19.51 5.90 8.92
CA ARG A 64 18.99 7.10 8.25
C ARG A 64 17.67 6.85 7.51
N GLY A 65 17.20 5.60 7.51
CA GLY A 65 16.08 5.17 6.69
C GLY A 65 16.42 5.21 5.20
N LYS A 66 15.40 4.97 4.38
CA LYS A 66 15.47 5.16 2.92
C LYS A 66 15.00 6.56 2.57
N SER A 67 15.69 7.20 1.64
CA SER A 67 15.18 8.41 0.99
C SER A 67 13.92 8.10 0.20
N LEU A 68 13.12 9.14 -0.07
CA LEU A 68 11.92 9.00 -0.89
C LEU A 68 12.25 8.43 -2.27
N GLN A 69 13.35 8.85 -2.87
CA GLN A 69 13.82 8.36 -4.17
C GLN A 69 14.16 6.87 -4.14
N GLU A 70 14.86 6.41 -3.09
CA GLU A 70 15.18 4.99 -2.91
C GLU A 70 13.92 4.16 -2.72
N LEU A 71 12.94 4.67 -1.97
CA LEU A 71 11.65 4.00 -1.76
C LEU A 71 10.85 3.90 -3.08
N GLU A 72 10.85 4.97 -3.89
CA GLU A 72 10.17 5.01 -5.18
C GLU A 72 10.79 4.03 -6.18
N LEU A 73 12.12 3.98 -6.22
CA LEU A 73 12.84 3.05 -7.09
C LEU A 73 12.54 1.59 -6.73
N GLU A 74 12.51 1.26 -5.44
CA GLU A 74 12.24 -0.10 -4.98
C GLU A 74 10.80 -0.54 -5.26
N LEU A 75 9.82 0.33 -5.03
CA LEU A 75 8.41 -0.01 -5.18
C LEU A 75 7.91 0.07 -6.63
N PHE A 76 8.42 1.01 -7.41
CA PHE A 76 7.89 1.35 -8.73
C PHE A 76 8.90 1.19 -9.88
N GLY A 77 10.16 0.85 -9.57
CA GLY A 77 11.22 0.71 -10.56
C GLY A 77 11.64 2.02 -11.23
N ARG A 78 11.16 3.17 -10.73
CA ARG A 78 11.46 4.51 -11.22
C ARG A 78 11.16 5.54 -10.14
N GLU A 79 11.80 6.69 -10.21
CA GLU A 79 11.43 7.88 -9.44
C GLU A 79 10.07 8.40 -9.93
N LEU A 80 9.18 8.73 -9.01
CA LEU A 80 7.86 9.30 -9.29
C LEU A 80 7.88 10.83 -9.21
N PHE A 81 8.74 11.40 -8.38
CA PHE A 81 8.90 12.85 -8.25
C PHE A 81 10.36 13.27 -8.46
N GLN A 82 10.60 14.07 -9.50
CA GLN A 82 11.87 14.76 -9.73
C GLN A 82 11.64 16.25 -9.46
N PHE A 83 12.29 16.79 -8.42
CA PHE A 83 12.32 18.22 -8.11
C PHE A 83 13.57 18.88 -8.68
#